data_AF-A0A398D3W7-F1
#
_entry.id   AF-A0A398D3W7-F1
#
_cell.length_a   1.000
_cell.length_b   1.000
_cell.length_c   1.000
_cell.angle_alpha   90.00
_cell.angle_beta   90.00
_cell.angle_gamma   90.00
#
_symmetry.space_group_name_H-M   'P 1'
#
loop_
_entity.id
_entity.type
_entity.pdbx_description
1 polymer ?
#
loop_
_entity_poly.entity_id
_entity_poly.type
_entity_poly.pdbx_seq_one_letter_code
_entity_poly.pdbx_strand_id
1 'polypeptide(L)'
;MMRQPDVRRGIPLALCAGTLLGAGAPLSKLLVSRMDPVALAGALFTGPTLIAALALLLGFGNRRRYVPVTRRDVLRLAVAVLTGTIAAPVLLMYGIRISSGFAASLMLNMEAVATALIALAFFGERVSPSIWLAVLCMTVMGILVTGTGGAGSAPVAGAMLILGSCVAWGIETNVVTTLSSRDPLLIMLFECLPAALTLTLVAAVRMGGLPPVRDLLLGILLGSVSNGAGLLLYFVSLRTMGAARTAAFAGVGPLAGALLSLVLFRMPVTWIVVAALGLTAAAIVVVGRDDERRSLAWETAER
;
A
#
# COMPACT_ATOMS: atom_id res chain seq x y z
N MET A 1 -10.06 33.45 -6.09
CA MET A 1 -11.03 32.60 -5.37
C MET A 1 -10.61 31.14 -5.51
N MET A 2 -9.91 30.59 -4.51
CA MET A 2 -9.66 29.14 -4.47
C MET A 2 -10.98 28.45 -4.18
N ARG A 3 -11.50 27.65 -5.13
CA ARG A 3 -12.68 26.80 -4.90
C ARG A 3 -12.44 26.00 -3.63
N GLN A 4 -13.35 26.09 -2.66
CA GLN A 4 -13.28 25.24 -1.47
C GLN A 4 -13.19 23.78 -1.92
N PRO A 5 -12.31 22.97 -1.30
CA PRO A 5 -12.22 21.55 -1.58
C PRO A 5 -13.61 20.92 -1.47
N ASP A 6 -14.12 20.33 -2.55
CA ASP A 6 -15.42 19.64 -2.53
C ASP A 6 -15.22 18.26 -1.88
N VAL A 7 -15.12 18.28 -0.55
CA VAL A 7 -14.81 17.12 0.29
C VAL A 7 -15.75 15.95 -0.03
N ARG A 8 -17.02 16.22 -0.36
CA ARG A 8 -18.02 15.20 -0.69
C ARG A 8 -17.65 14.40 -1.94
N ARG A 9 -17.00 15.01 -2.92
CA ARG A 9 -16.56 14.31 -4.14
C ARG A 9 -15.31 13.46 -3.92
N GLY A 10 -14.47 13.82 -2.95
CA GLY A 10 -13.26 13.06 -2.64
C GLY A 10 -13.55 11.74 -1.91
N ILE A 11 -14.57 11.69 -1.04
CA ILE A 11 -14.83 10.52 -0.18
C ILE A 11 -15.01 9.23 -0.99
N PRO A 12 -15.88 9.18 -2.02
CA PRO A 12 -16.01 7.97 -2.82
C PRO A 12 -14.71 7.60 -3.54
N LEU A 13 -13.88 8.59 -3.93
CA LEU A 13 -12.59 8.32 -4.57
C LEU A 13 -11.60 7.68 -3.59
N ALA A 14 -11.50 8.17 -2.36
CA ALA A 14 -10.65 7.58 -1.32
C ALA A 14 -11.07 6.15 -0.95
N LEU A 15 -12.38 5.93 -0.78
CA LEU A 15 -12.92 4.61 -0.46
C LEU A 15 -12.67 3.61 -1.61
N CYS A 16 -12.91 4.03 -2.86
CA CYS A 16 -12.59 3.23 -4.03
C CYS A 16 -11.09 2.95 -4.13
N ALA A 17 -10.23 3.96 -3.93
CA ALA A 17 -8.79 3.80 -3.94
C ALA A 17 -8.33 2.78 -2.90
N GLY A 18 -8.75 2.94 -1.64
CA GLY A 18 -8.45 2.02 -0.55
C GLY A 18 -8.92 0.60 -0.86
N THR A 19 -10.14 0.44 -1.37
CA THR A 19 -10.70 -0.87 -1.72
C THR A 19 -9.91 -1.56 -2.84
N LEU A 20 -9.53 -0.84 -3.90
CA LEU A 20 -8.73 -1.38 -5.00
C LEU A 20 -7.33 -1.79 -4.54
N LEU A 21 -6.67 -0.95 -3.75
CA LEU A 21 -5.36 -1.26 -3.15
C LEU A 21 -5.46 -2.49 -2.24
N GLY A 22 -6.47 -2.51 -1.37
CA GLY A 22 -6.74 -3.61 -0.44
C GLY A 22 -7.06 -4.95 -1.10
N ALA A 23 -7.75 -4.91 -2.25
CA ALA A 23 -8.04 -6.10 -3.05
C ALA A 23 -6.79 -6.75 -3.66
N GLY A 24 -5.65 -6.04 -3.69
CA GLY A 24 -4.38 -6.55 -4.22
C GLY A 24 -3.93 -7.85 -3.57
N ALA A 25 -3.82 -7.89 -2.23
CA ALA A 25 -3.32 -9.07 -1.51
C ALA A 25 -4.12 -10.38 -1.76
N PRO A 26 -5.46 -10.41 -1.63
CA PRO A 26 -6.22 -11.64 -1.89
C PRO A 26 -6.21 -12.06 -3.35
N LEU A 27 -6.21 -11.11 -4.29
CA LEU A 27 -6.13 -11.43 -5.71
C LEU A 27 -4.71 -11.91 -6.10
N SER A 28 -3.66 -11.33 -5.51
CA SER A 28 -2.29 -11.83 -5.63
C SER A 28 -2.16 -13.24 -5.08
N LYS A 29 -2.87 -13.59 -4.00
CA LYS A 29 -2.89 -14.97 -3.47
C LYS A 29 -3.37 -16.00 -4.50
N LEU A 30 -4.32 -15.63 -5.37
CA LEU A 30 -4.79 -16.51 -6.45
C LEU A 30 -3.68 -16.74 -7.49
N LEU A 31 -2.93 -15.69 -7.84
CA LEU A 31 -1.91 -15.75 -8.88
C LEU A 31 -0.57 -16.33 -8.41
N VAL A 32 -0.17 -16.07 -7.17
CA VAL A 32 1.14 -16.50 -6.62
C VAL A 32 1.26 -18.03 -6.47
N SER A 33 0.12 -18.73 -6.54
CA SER A 33 0.09 -20.21 -6.58
C SER A 33 0.53 -20.78 -7.93
N ARG A 34 0.42 -20.00 -9.01
CA ARG A 34 0.69 -20.40 -10.39
C ARG A 34 1.92 -19.71 -10.99
N MET A 35 2.38 -18.65 -10.35
CA MET A 35 3.43 -17.79 -10.86
C MET A 35 4.54 -17.64 -9.81
N ASP A 36 5.77 -17.54 -10.31
CA ASP A 36 6.92 -17.22 -9.47
C ASP A 36 6.69 -15.91 -8.69
N PRO A 37 6.98 -15.85 -7.37
CA PRO A 37 6.76 -14.64 -6.57
C PRO A 37 7.46 -13.39 -7.11
N VAL A 38 8.67 -13.53 -7.66
CA VAL A 38 9.44 -12.42 -8.23
C VAL A 38 8.82 -11.98 -9.56
N ALA A 39 8.38 -12.95 -10.38
CA ALA A 39 7.66 -12.64 -11.62
C ALA A 39 6.35 -11.89 -11.33
N LEU A 40 5.61 -12.31 -10.29
CA LEU A 40 4.34 -11.69 -9.94
C LEU A 40 4.56 -10.27 -9.43
N ALA A 41 5.59 -10.05 -8.60
CA ALA A 41 6.00 -8.72 -8.20
C ALA A 41 6.33 -7.83 -9.41
N GLY A 42 7.11 -8.32 -10.38
CA GLY A 42 7.42 -7.58 -11.61
C GLY A 42 6.17 -7.23 -12.44
N ALA A 43 5.25 -8.19 -12.61
CA ALA A 43 3.99 -7.98 -13.32
C ALA A 43 3.09 -6.94 -12.61
N LEU A 44 3.00 -7.01 -11.28
CA LEU A 44 2.22 -6.05 -10.49
C LEU A 44 2.73 -4.62 -10.64
N PHE A 45 4.04 -4.40 -10.79
CA PHE A 45 4.64 -3.07 -10.96
C PHE A 45 4.68 -2.59 -12.41
N THR A 46 4.54 -3.50 -13.38
CA THR A 46 4.34 -3.13 -14.78
C THR A 46 3.01 -2.37 -14.96
N GLY A 47 1.96 -2.75 -14.24
CA GLY A 47 0.65 -2.09 -14.32
C GLY A 47 0.68 -0.58 -14.00
N PRO A 48 1.10 -0.16 -12.78
CA PRO A 48 1.28 1.24 -12.42
C PRO A 48 2.24 1.98 -13.35
N THR A 49 3.28 1.31 -13.84
CA THR A 49 4.22 1.88 -14.84
C THR A 49 3.49 2.27 -16.12
N LEU A 50 2.67 1.37 -16.67
CA LEU A 50 1.87 1.63 -17.88
C LEU A 50 0.86 2.76 -17.64
N ILE A 51 0.20 2.75 -16.48
CA ILE A 51 -0.77 3.79 -16.12
C ILE A 51 -0.10 5.16 -15.96
N ALA A 52 1.04 5.23 -15.27
CA ALA A 52 1.82 6.47 -15.13
C ALA A 52 2.27 7.00 -16.49
N ALA A 53 2.84 6.12 -17.32
CA ALA A 53 3.32 6.48 -18.65
C ALA A 53 2.17 6.99 -19.54
N LEU A 54 1.04 6.27 -19.58
CA LEU A 54 -0.13 6.69 -20.35
C LEU A 54 -0.70 8.02 -19.83
N ALA A 55 -0.82 8.18 -18.51
CA ALA A 55 -1.31 9.43 -17.93
C ALA A 55 -0.41 10.63 -18.29
N LEU A 56 0.91 10.45 -18.27
CA LEU A 56 1.88 11.47 -18.68
C LEU A 56 1.78 11.78 -20.19
N LEU A 57 1.64 10.76 -21.04
CA LEU A 57 1.47 10.93 -22.49
C LEU A 57 0.17 11.66 -22.85
N LEU A 58 -0.91 11.40 -22.10
CA LEU A 58 -2.20 12.07 -22.25
C LEU A 58 -2.23 13.48 -21.62
N GLY A 59 -1.12 13.95 -21.05
CA GLY A 59 -1.00 15.31 -20.51
C GLY A 59 -1.60 15.50 -19.11
N PHE A 60 -1.86 14.42 -18.36
CA PHE A 60 -2.30 14.53 -16.95
C PHE A 60 -1.16 14.96 -16.01
N GLY A 61 0.09 14.90 -16.47
CA GLY A 61 1.24 15.47 -15.77
C GLY A 61 1.19 17.00 -15.80
N ASN A 62 1.47 17.66 -14.67
CA ASN A 62 1.44 19.11 -14.59
C ASN A 62 2.82 19.69 -14.27
N ARG A 63 3.66 19.77 -15.30
CA ARG A 63 5.04 20.27 -15.22
C ARG A 63 5.17 21.71 -14.71
N ARG A 64 4.11 22.52 -14.78
CA ARG A 64 4.11 23.90 -14.27
C ARG A 64 3.75 23.99 -12.79
N ARG A 65 3.08 22.96 -12.25
CA ARG A 65 2.61 22.93 -10.85
C ARG A 65 3.60 22.28 -9.90
N TYR A 66 4.45 21.39 -10.39
CA TYR A 66 5.38 20.60 -9.58
C TYR A 66 6.83 20.99 -9.82
N VAL A 67 7.66 20.82 -8.78
CA VAL A 67 9.10 21.02 -8.90
C VAL A 67 9.68 19.88 -9.75
N PRO A 68 10.56 20.18 -10.74
CA PRO A 68 11.20 19.14 -11.54
C PRO A 68 12.00 18.16 -10.68
N VAL A 69 12.02 16.89 -11.08
CA VAL A 69 12.92 15.89 -10.49
C VAL A 69 14.35 16.25 -10.83
N THR A 70 15.22 16.32 -9.83
CA THR A 70 16.62 16.74 -9.99
C THR A 70 17.60 15.62 -9.64
N ARG A 71 18.88 15.79 -9.97
CA ARG A 71 19.95 14.87 -9.55
C ARG A 71 20.04 14.69 -8.03
N ARG A 72 19.59 15.67 -7.25
CA ARG A 72 19.55 15.60 -5.78
C ARG A 72 18.50 14.61 -5.26
N ASP A 73 17.56 14.20 -6.11
CA ASP A 73 16.50 13.26 -5.76
C ASP A 73 16.89 11.80 -6.03
N VAL A 74 17.99 11.56 -6.77
CA VAL A 74 18.42 10.22 -7.20
C VAL A 74 18.62 9.28 -6.02
N LEU A 75 19.27 9.72 -4.95
CA LEU A 75 19.49 8.86 -3.78
C LEU A 75 18.15 8.48 -3.10
N ARG A 76 17.22 9.43 -2.98
CA ARG A 76 15.90 9.20 -2.39
C ARG A 76 15.08 8.25 -3.26
N LEU A 77 15.09 8.47 -4.57
CA LEU A 77 14.45 7.58 -5.54
C LEU A 77 15.07 6.18 -5.53
N ALA A 78 16.39 6.07 -5.42
CA ALA A 78 17.07 4.77 -5.35
C ALA A 78 16.63 4.00 -4.09
N VAL A 79 16.55 4.67 -2.93
CA VAL A 79 16.03 4.05 -1.71
C VAL A 79 14.57 3.64 -1.90
N ALA A 80 13.71 4.52 -2.40
CA ALA A 80 12.30 4.22 -2.65
C ALA A 80 12.10 3.03 -3.60
N VAL A 81 12.88 2.97 -4.69
CA VAL A 81 12.88 1.84 -5.63
C VAL A 81 13.27 0.55 -4.90
N LEU A 82 14.42 0.54 -4.23
CA LEU A 82 14.97 -0.66 -3.58
C LEU A 82 14.06 -1.18 -2.47
N THR A 83 13.52 -0.30 -1.62
CA THR A 83 12.70 -0.71 -0.48
C THR A 83 11.24 -0.91 -0.87
N GLY A 84 10.61 0.06 -1.52
CA GLY A 84 9.16 0.04 -1.77
C GLY A 84 8.73 -0.73 -3.00
N THR A 85 9.52 -0.76 -4.07
CA THR A 85 9.08 -1.40 -5.33
C THR A 85 9.81 -2.70 -5.67
N ILE A 86 10.92 -2.98 -4.97
CA ILE A 86 11.67 -4.23 -5.11
C ILE A 86 11.53 -5.09 -3.85
N ALA A 87 12.08 -4.66 -2.72
CA ALA A 87 12.11 -5.50 -1.51
C ALA A 87 10.70 -5.78 -0.97
N ALA A 88 9.89 -4.74 -0.78
CA ALA A 88 8.54 -4.88 -0.22
C ALA A 88 7.65 -5.86 -1.01
N PRO A 89 7.46 -5.73 -2.34
CA PRO A 89 6.61 -6.65 -3.07
C PRO A 89 7.20 -8.06 -3.22
N VAL A 90 8.53 -8.21 -3.30
CA VAL A 90 9.13 -9.55 -3.29
C VAL A 90 8.85 -10.25 -1.96
N LEU A 91 9.10 -9.59 -0.85
CA LEU A 91 8.81 -10.10 0.50
C LEU A 91 7.32 -10.41 0.65
N LEU A 92 6.45 -9.53 0.18
CA LEU A 92 5.00 -9.73 0.22
C LEU A 92 4.58 -10.95 -0.60
N MET A 93 5.07 -11.12 -1.83
CA MET A 93 4.68 -12.25 -2.68
C MET A 93 5.15 -13.57 -2.08
N TYR A 94 6.37 -13.63 -1.53
CA TYR A 94 6.82 -14.83 -0.79
C TYR A 94 5.97 -15.07 0.47
N GLY A 95 5.65 -14.02 1.22
CA GLY A 95 4.81 -14.11 2.42
C GLY A 95 3.39 -14.58 2.13
N ILE A 96 2.72 -13.99 1.14
CA ILE A 96 1.37 -14.37 0.68
C ILE A 96 1.38 -15.79 0.12
N ARG A 97 2.45 -16.24 -0.55
CA ARG A 97 2.52 -17.61 -1.07
C ARG A 97 2.29 -18.65 0.03
N ILE A 98 2.86 -18.44 1.20
CA ILE A 98 2.77 -19.36 2.35
C ILE A 98 1.76 -18.94 3.43
N SER A 99 1.08 -17.80 3.27
CA SER A 99 0.06 -17.29 4.20
C SER A 99 -1.33 -17.26 3.57
N SER A 100 -2.39 -17.12 4.37
CA SER A 100 -3.72 -16.82 3.83
C SER A 100 -3.78 -15.39 3.28
N GLY A 101 -4.65 -15.17 2.28
CA GLY A 101 -4.93 -13.81 1.77
C GLY A 101 -5.50 -12.90 2.86
N PHE A 102 -6.31 -13.47 3.76
CA PHE A 102 -6.90 -12.77 4.90
C PHE A 102 -5.85 -12.23 5.87
N ALA A 103 -4.94 -13.08 6.33
CA ALA A 103 -3.86 -12.66 7.23
C ALA A 103 -2.98 -11.60 6.57
N ALA A 104 -2.59 -11.82 5.31
CA ALA A 104 -1.79 -10.85 4.57
C ALA A 104 -2.50 -9.48 4.46
N SER A 105 -3.76 -9.45 4.05
CA SER A 105 -4.54 -8.20 3.98
C SER A 105 -4.56 -7.44 5.30
N LEU A 106 -4.81 -8.12 6.43
CA LEU A 106 -4.84 -7.44 7.72
C LEU A 106 -3.45 -6.99 8.16
N MET A 107 -2.43 -7.83 7.97
CA MET A 107 -1.05 -7.52 8.34
C MET A 107 -0.47 -6.34 7.56
N LEU A 108 -0.97 -6.04 6.35
CA LEU A 108 -0.57 -4.84 5.62
C LEU A 108 -0.90 -3.53 6.36
N ASN A 109 -1.81 -3.55 7.35
CA ASN A 109 -1.96 -2.40 8.27
C ASN A 109 -0.67 -2.08 9.05
N MET A 110 0.25 -3.03 9.21
CA MET A 110 1.52 -2.80 9.92
C MET A 110 2.43 -1.83 9.17
N GLU A 111 2.16 -1.54 7.90
CA GLU A 111 2.86 -0.52 7.14
C GLU A 111 2.72 0.85 7.84
N ALA A 112 1.49 1.26 8.17
CA ALA A 112 1.26 2.53 8.86
C ALA A 112 1.97 2.59 10.22
N VAL A 113 2.02 1.47 10.94
CA VAL A 113 2.80 1.33 12.19
C VAL A 113 4.29 1.52 11.93
N ALA A 114 4.85 0.80 10.95
CA ALA A 114 6.26 0.89 10.60
C ALA A 114 6.62 2.32 10.16
N THR A 115 5.81 2.94 9.32
CA THR A 115 5.96 4.33 8.87
C THR A 115 6.04 5.29 10.06
N ALA A 116 5.11 5.19 11.01
CA ALA A 116 5.07 6.06 12.19
C ALA A 116 6.28 5.84 13.13
N LEU A 117 6.71 4.59 13.32
CA LEU A 117 7.88 4.27 14.15
C LEU A 117 9.19 4.74 13.50
N ILE A 118 9.31 4.62 12.18
CA ILE A 118 10.45 5.16 11.43
C ILE A 118 10.46 6.70 11.49
N ALA A 119 9.31 7.34 11.32
CA ALA A 119 9.16 8.79 11.47
C ALA A 119 9.61 9.27 12.86
N LEU A 120 9.16 8.58 13.92
CA LEU A 120 9.58 8.86 15.29
C LEU A 120 11.11 8.70 15.47
N ALA A 121 11.67 7.59 14.99
CA ALA A 121 13.07 7.24 15.23
C ALA A 121 14.07 8.12 14.45
N PHE A 122 13.76 8.44 13.20
CA PHE A 122 14.70 9.12 12.29
C PHE A 122 14.38 10.60 12.04
N PHE A 123 13.12 11.01 12.23
CA PHE A 123 12.67 12.38 11.97
C PHE A 123 12.23 13.11 13.24
N GLY A 124 12.21 12.42 14.39
CA GLY A 124 11.85 13.02 15.68
C GLY A 124 10.38 13.41 15.79
N GLU A 125 9.51 12.85 14.93
CA GLU A 125 8.09 13.16 14.94
C GLU A 125 7.40 12.61 16.19
N ARG A 126 6.56 13.43 16.82
CA ARG A 126 5.84 13.02 18.04
C ARG A 126 4.63 12.17 17.71
N VAL A 127 4.61 10.96 18.26
CA VAL A 127 3.49 10.02 18.17
C VAL A 127 2.48 10.33 19.28
N SER A 128 1.22 10.53 18.91
CA SER A 128 0.15 10.76 19.90
C SER A 128 -0.21 9.47 20.64
N PRO A 129 -0.80 9.56 21.85
CA PRO A 129 -1.32 8.38 22.54
C PRO A 129 -2.34 7.57 21.73
N SER A 130 -3.14 8.25 20.88
CA SER A 130 -4.08 7.59 19.97
C SER A 130 -3.35 6.70 18.95
N ILE A 131 -2.26 7.19 18.36
CA ILE A 131 -1.47 6.39 17.42
C ILE A 131 -0.84 5.19 18.13
N TRP A 132 -0.34 5.35 19.38
CA TRP A 132 0.15 4.22 20.17
C TRP A 132 -0.93 3.15 20.43
N LEU A 133 -2.17 3.55 20.66
CA LEU A 133 -3.30 2.61 20.77
C LEU A 133 -3.54 1.88 19.43
N ALA A 134 -3.48 2.59 18.30
CA ALA A 134 -3.60 1.97 16.99
C ALA A 134 -2.48 0.95 16.75
N VAL A 135 -1.22 1.31 17.08
CA VAL A 135 -0.05 0.41 17.02
C VAL A 135 -0.27 -0.85 17.86
N LEU A 136 -0.81 -0.70 19.08
CA LEU A 136 -1.13 -1.84 19.94
C LEU A 136 -2.20 -2.75 19.32
N CYS A 137 -3.33 -2.19 18.88
CA CYS A 137 -4.41 -2.96 18.24
C CYS A 137 -3.90 -3.72 17.01
N MET A 138 -3.10 -3.05 16.18
CA MET A 138 -2.48 -3.59 14.99
C MET A 138 -1.48 -4.71 15.32
N THR A 139 -0.64 -4.53 16.33
CA THR A 139 0.31 -5.55 16.80
C THR A 139 -0.40 -6.79 17.33
N VAL A 140 -1.42 -6.61 18.17
CA VAL A 140 -2.23 -7.73 18.71
C VAL A 140 -2.94 -8.47 17.58
N MET A 141 -3.49 -7.76 16.60
CA MET A 141 -4.07 -8.37 15.41
C MET A 141 -3.04 -9.21 14.65
N GLY A 142 -1.83 -8.66 14.42
CA GLY A 142 -0.75 -9.37 13.73
C GLY A 142 -0.35 -10.67 14.44
N ILE A 143 -0.25 -10.63 15.77
CA ILE A 143 0.01 -11.82 16.60
C ILE A 143 -1.14 -12.82 16.47
N LEU A 144 -2.39 -12.35 16.56
CA LEU A 144 -3.59 -13.18 16.52
C LEU A 144 -3.73 -13.96 15.21
N VAL A 145 -3.35 -13.38 14.08
CA VAL A 145 -3.39 -14.06 12.77
C VAL A 145 -2.14 -14.89 12.50
N THR A 146 -1.14 -14.89 13.38
CA THR A 146 0.13 -15.62 13.18
C THR A 146 0.17 -16.93 13.96
N GLY A 147 0.58 -18.03 13.31
CA GLY A 147 0.88 -19.30 13.97
C GLY A 147 -0.32 -20.11 14.45
N THR A 148 -1.55 -19.68 14.17
CA THR A 148 -2.78 -20.35 14.64
C THR A 148 -3.22 -21.54 13.79
N GLY A 149 -2.61 -21.76 12.61
CA GLY A 149 -2.87 -22.91 11.74
C GLY A 149 -4.25 -22.93 11.07
N GLY A 150 -5.14 -21.99 11.38
CA GLY A 150 -6.47 -21.88 10.78
C GLY A 150 -6.45 -21.30 9.36
N ALA A 151 -7.57 -21.44 8.64
CA ALA A 151 -7.73 -20.98 7.25
C ALA A 151 -7.42 -19.48 7.02
N GLY A 152 -7.52 -18.66 8.06
CA GLY A 152 -7.20 -17.22 8.04
C GLY A 152 -5.87 -16.86 8.68
N SER A 153 -4.97 -17.81 8.85
CA SER A 153 -3.69 -17.58 9.52
C SER A 153 -2.53 -17.38 8.55
N ALA A 154 -1.43 -16.86 9.07
CA ALA A 154 -0.11 -16.89 8.46
C ALA A 154 0.81 -17.73 9.34
N PRO A 155 1.60 -18.66 8.79
CA PRO A 155 2.70 -19.25 9.56
C PRO A 155 3.70 -18.15 9.93
N VAL A 156 4.48 -18.34 11.02
CA VAL A 156 5.44 -17.34 11.51
C VAL A 156 6.37 -16.85 10.39
N ALA A 157 6.90 -17.75 9.56
CA ALA A 157 7.75 -17.39 8.43
C ALA A 157 7.04 -16.46 7.43
N GLY A 158 5.76 -16.75 7.12
CA GLY A 158 4.95 -15.91 6.23
C GLY A 158 4.65 -14.55 6.84
N ALA A 159 4.30 -14.54 8.13
CA ALA A 159 4.06 -13.33 8.90
C ALA A 159 5.31 -12.42 8.95
N MET A 160 6.50 -12.98 9.17
CA MET A 160 7.75 -12.22 9.18
C MET A 160 8.09 -11.62 7.80
N LEU A 161 7.82 -12.35 6.72
CA LEU A 161 7.99 -11.81 5.36
C LEU A 161 7.03 -10.64 5.09
N ILE A 162 5.76 -10.77 5.49
CA ILE A 162 4.77 -9.69 5.33
C ILE A 162 5.13 -8.48 6.21
N LEU A 163 5.59 -8.71 7.44
CA LEU A 163 6.07 -7.63 8.31
C LEU A 163 7.31 -6.94 7.72
N GLY A 164 8.27 -7.70 7.18
CA GLY A 164 9.42 -7.15 6.47
C GLY A 164 9.03 -6.31 5.25
N SER A 165 7.99 -6.73 4.53
CA SER A 165 7.38 -5.92 3.46
C SER A 165 6.83 -4.60 3.98
N CYS A 166 6.06 -4.64 5.08
CA CYS A 166 5.50 -3.44 5.72
C CYS A 166 6.60 -2.47 6.20
N VAL A 167 7.70 -2.98 6.74
CA VAL A 167 8.85 -2.15 7.13
C VAL A 167 9.51 -1.52 5.92
N ALA A 168 9.71 -2.29 4.84
CA ALA A 168 10.31 -1.78 3.60
C ALA A 168 9.44 -0.69 2.94
N TRP A 169 8.11 -0.84 2.93
CA TRP A 169 7.19 0.23 2.54
C TRP A 169 7.22 1.40 3.51
N GLY A 170 7.29 1.18 4.82
CA GLY A 170 7.41 2.27 5.78
C GLY A 170 8.66 3.13 5.57
N ILE A 171 9.79 2.51 5.17
CA ILE A 171 11.00 3.24 4.77
C ILE A 171 10.74 4.05 3.50
N GLU A 172 10.19 3.42 2.46
CA GLU A 172 9.88 4.10 1.19
C GLU A 172 8.93 5.28 1.42
N THR A 173 7.85 5.10 2.17
CA THR A 173 6.85 6.13 2.43
C THR A 173 7.47 7.35 3.12
N ASN A 174 8.34 7.14 4.11
CA ASN A 174 9.07 8.24 4.76
C ASN A 174 9.98 8.98 3.75
N VAL A 175 10.66 8.25 2.86
CA VAL A 175 11.53 8.85 1.84
C VAL A 175 10.73 9.60 0.78
N VAL A 176 9.66 9.01 0.24
CA VAL A 176 8.79 9.61 -0.78
C VAL A 176 8.02 10.82 -0.25
N THR A 177 7.71 10.86 1.05
CA THR A 177 7.12 12.06 1.69
C THR A 177 8.01 13.30 1.50
N THR A 178 9.34 13.13 1.53
CA THR A 178 10.29 14.23 1.25
C THR A 178 10.29 14.69 -0.22
N LEU A 179 9.70 13.89 -1.12
CA LEU A 179 9.54 14.17 -2.55
C LEU A 179 8.13 14.71 -2.88
N SER A 180 7.29 15.02 -1.90
CA SER A 180 5.89 15.45 -2.08
C SER A 180 5.67 16.69 -2.96
N SER A 181 6.70 17.52 -3.19
CA SER A 181 6.64 18.65 -4.12
C SER A 181 6.91 18.30 -5.60
N ARG A 182 7.26 17.04 -5.89
CA ARG A 182 7.47 16.52 -7.25
C ARG A 182 6.14 15.98 -7.81
N ASP A 183 6.07 15.82 -9.13
CA ASP A 183 4.87 15.28 -9.77
C ASP A 183 4.69 13.80 -9.37
N PRO A 184 3.58 13.42 -8.71
CA PRO A 184 3.37 12.05 -8.24
C PRO A 184 3.35 11.02 -9.39
N LEU A 185 2.97 11.41 -10.61
CA LEU A 185 3.02 10.50 -11.77
C LEU A 185 4.47 10.20 -12.18
N LEU A 186 5.37 11.17 -12.06
CA LEU A 186 6.79 10.97 -12.34
C LEU A 186 7.45 10.14 -11.25
N ILE A 187 7.14 10.41 -9.98
CA ILE A 187 7.62 9.62 -8.85
C ILE A 187 7.18 8.16 -9.01
N MET A 188 5.89 7.92 -9.25
CA MET A 188 5.36 6.58 -9.53
C MET A 188 6.07 5.90 -10.71
N LEU A 189 6.32 6.63 -11.81
CA LEU A 189 7.04 6.07 -12.96
C LEU A 189 8.50 5.73 -12.63
N PHE A 190 9.21 6.63 -11.95
CA PHE A 190 10.63 6.43 -11.59
C PHE A 190 10.82 5.30 -10.58
N GLU A 191 9.82 5.01 -9.77
CA GLU A 191 9.84 3.88 -8.84
C GLU A 191 9.46 2.57 -9.54
N CYS A 192 8.33 2.56 -10.24
CA CYS A 192 7.75 1.32 -10.76
C CYS A 192 8.48 0.81 -12.00
N LEU A 193 9.00 1.67 -12.88
CA LEU A 193 9.61 1.24 -14.13
C LEU A 193 10.90 0.44 -13.90
N PRO A 194 11.88 0.91 -13.10
CA PRO A 194 13.08 0.12 -12.80
C PRO A 194 12.73 -1.21 -12.14
N ALA A 195 11.80 -1.21 -11.17
CA ALA A 195 11.37 -2.43 -10.50
C ALA A 195 10.71 -3.43 -11.44
N ALA A 196 9.78 -2.98 -12.29
CA ALA A 196 9.13 -3.82 -13.29
C ALA A 196 10.14 -4.50 -14.21
N LEU A 197 11.13 -3.75 -14.70
CA LEU A 197 12.19 -4.29 -15.56
C LEU A 197 13.09 -5.27 -14.80
N THR A 198 13.62 -4.87 -13.64
CA THR A 198 14.55 -5.68 -12.84
C THR A 198 13.90 -6.99 -12.38
N LEU A 199 12.70 -6.92 -11.80
CA LEU A 199 12.02 -8.11 -11.28
C LEU A 199 11.60 -9.07 -12.40
N THR A 200 11.13 -8.54 -13.53
CA THR A 200 10.77 -9.38 -14.69
C THR A 200 12.00 -10.06 -15.28
N LEU A 201 13.13 -9.33 -15.40
CA LEU A 201 14.39 -9.90 -15.90
C LEU A 201 14.94 -10.98 -14.95
N VAL A 202 15.01 -10.70 -13.65
CA VAL A 202 15.46 -11.66 -12.65
C VAL A 202 14.60 -12.92 -12.67
N ALA A 203 13.28 -12.77 -12.76
CA ALA A 203 12.37 -13.89 -12.88
C ALA A 203 12.59 -14.68 -14.17
N ALA A 204 12.75 -14.01 -15.30
CA ALA A 204 12.98 -14.66 -16.59
C ALA A 204 14.26 -15.50 -16.58
N VAL A 205 15.36 -14.95 -16.03
CA VAL A 205 16.63 -15.67 -15.89
C VAL A 205 16.47 -16.88 -14.97
N ARG A 206 15.82 -16.71 -13.82
CA ARG A 206 15.63 -17.79 -12.83
C ARG A 206 14.79 -18.96 -13.37
N MET A 207 13.81 -18.66 -14.21
CA MET A 207 12.91 -19.66 -14.77
C MET A 207 13.37 -20.21 -16.13
N GLY A 208 14.43 -19.64 -16.72
CA GLY A 208 14.85 -19.96 -18.10
C GLY A 208 13.88 -19.47 -19.18
N GLY A 209 13.03 -18.50 -18.87
CA GLY A 209 11.99 -17.99 -19.76
C GLY A 209 10.96 -17.14 -19.02
N LEU A 210 10.07 -16.46 -19.77
CA LEU A 210 8.98 -15.70 -19.17
C LEU A 210 7.88 -16.63 -18.63
N PRO A 211 7.09 -16.18 -17.62
CA PRO A 211 5.91 -16.90 -17.19
C PRO A 211 4.91 -17.07 -18.34
N PRO A 212 3.95 -18.00 -18.21
CA PRO A 212 2.85 -18.10 -19.17
C PRO A 212 2.22 -16.73 -19.43
N VAL A 213 2.08 -16.35 -20.70
CA VAL A 213 1.61 -15.01 -21.10
C VAL A 213 0.29 -14.65 -20.43
N ARG A 214 -0.61 -15.63 -20.26
CA ARG A 214 -1.87 -15.44 -19.54
C ARG A 214 -1.67 -14.98 -18.10
N ASP A 215 -0.80 -15.64 -17.34
CA ASP A 215 -0.58 -15.31 -15.93
C ASP A 215 0.16 -13.97 -15.79
N LEU A 216 1.08 -13.69 -16.71
CA LEU A 216 1.74 -12.38 -16.82
C LEU A 216 0.71 -11.27 -17.07
N LEU A 217 -0.19 -11.43 -18.05
CA LEU A 217 -1.24 -10.45 -18.34
C LEU A 217 -2.20 -10.26 -17.18
N LEU A 218 -2.56 -11.34 -16.47
CA LEU A 218 -3.39 -11.25 -15.26
C LEU A 218 -2.68 -10.50 -14.13
N GLY A 219 -1.37 -10.72 -13.95
CA GLY A 219 -0.55 -9.98 -12.99
C GLY A 219 -0.46 -8.48 -13.34
N ILE A 220 -0.26 -8.15 -14.61
CA ILE A 220 -0.23 -6.75 -15.11
C ILE A 220 -1.59 -6.10 -14.92
N LEU A 221 -2.68 -6.79 -15.25
CA LEU A 221 -4.04 -6.28 -15.08
C LEU A 221 -4.34 -6.04 -13.61
N LEU A 222 -4.00 -7.00 -12.74
CA LEU A 222 -4.15 -6.85 -11.30
C LEU A 222 -3.38 -5.62 -10.80
N GLY A 223 -2.09 -5.51 -11.13
CA GLY A 223 -1.27 -4.37 -10.74
C GLY A 223 -1.80 -3.03 -11.26
N SER A 224 -2.33 -3.03 -12.49
CA SER A 224 -2.95 -1.85 -13.10
C SER A 224 -4.18 -1.41 -12.32
N VAL A 225 -5.03 -2.35 -11.90
CA VAL A 225 -6.28 -2.06 -11.18
C VAL A 225 -6.00 -1.70 -9.72
N SER A 226 -5.26 -2.54 -9.00
CA SER A 226 -5.04 -2.38 -7.56
C SER A 226 -4.10 -1.22 -7.26
N ASN A 227 -2.93 -1.20 -7.87
CA ASN A 227 -1.89 -0.22 -7.58
C ASN A 227 -1.99 1.00 -8.49
N GLY A 228 -2.14 0.81 -9.81
CA GLY A 228 -2.14 1.94 -10.74
C GLY A 228 -3.38 2.83 -10.62
N ALA A 229 -4.56 2.28 -10.91
CA ALA A 229 -5.83 3.02 -10.82
C ALA A 229 -6.15 3.41 -9.38
N GLY A 230 -5.87 2.52 -8.41
CA GLY A 230 -5.97 2.81 -6.98
C GLY A 230 -5.17 4.04 -6.56
N LEU A 231 -3.87 4.11 -6.90
CA LEU A 231 -3.03 5.27 -6.59
C LEU A 231 -3.47 6.54 -7.32
N LEU A 232 -3.91 6.44 -8.58
CA LEU A 232 -4.46 7.61 -9.28
C LEU A 232 -5.70 8.18 -8.57
N LEU A 233 -6.65 7.33 -8.18
CA LEU A 233 -7.83 7.75 -7.42
C LEU A 233 -7.43 8.33 -6.06
N TYR A 234 -6.43 7.74 -5.40
CA TYR A 234 -5.86 8.26 -4.16
C TYR A 234 -5.28 9.67 -4.36
N PHE A 235 -4.47 9.89 -5.39
CA PHE A 235 -3.91 11.21 -5.69
C PHE A 235 -4.98 12.24 -6.04
N VAL A 236 -6.03 11.85 -6.76
CA VAL A 236 -7.17 12.74 -7.03
C VAL A 236 -7.88 13.08 -5.72
N SER A 237 -8.15 12.09 -4.86
CA SER A 237 -8.76 12.34 -3.55
C SER A 237 -7.91 13.28 -2.70
N LEU A 238 -6.60 13.03 -2.61
CA LEU A 238 -5.65 13.83 -1.85
C LEU A 238 -5.69 15.29 -2.30
N ARG A 239 -5.79 15.53 -3.61
CA ARG A 239 -5.95 16.88 -4.18
C ARG A 239 -7.30 17.51 -3.88
N THR A 240 -8.36 16.72 -3.74
CA THR A 240 -9.73 17.23 -3.50
C THR A 240 -10.04 17.51 -2.04
N MET A 241 -9.48 16.77 -1.08
CA MET A 241 -9.86 16.89 0.34
C MET A 241 -8.69 16.99 1.31
N GLY A 242 -7.44 16.87 0.84
CA GLY A 242 -6.23 16.86 1.66
C GLY A 242 -5.76 15.46 2.05
N ALA A 243 -4.51 15.40 2.53
CA ALA A 243 -3.82 14.15 2.86
C ALA A 243 -4.50 13.40 4.04
N ALA A 244 -4.73 14.08 5.16
CA ALA A 244 -5.30 13.48 6.37
C ALA A 244 -6.65 12.78 6.10
N ARG A 245 -7.62 13.50 5.52
CA ARG A 245 -8.94 12.91 5.20
C ARG A 245 -8.84 11.79 4.17
N THR A 246 -7.99 11.93 3.15
CA THR A 246 -7.82 10.88 2.14
C THR A 246 -7.23 9.62 2.75
N ALA A 247 -6.21 9.74 3.60
CA ALA A 247 -5.60 8.62 4.31
C ALA A 247 -6.61 7.92 5.24
N ALA A 248 -7.42 8.68 5.99
CA ALA A 248 -8.46 8.12 6.86
C ALA A 248 -9.49 7.28 6.09
N PHE A 249 -9.98 7.77 4.94
CA PHE A 249 -10.95 7.02 4.13
C PHE A 249 -10.31 5.88 3.33
N ALA A 250 -9.09 6.05 2.81
CA ALA A 250 -8.38 5.00 2.09
C ALA A 250 -7.86 3.88 3.02
N GLY A 251 -7.68 4.19 4.31
CA GLY A 251 -7.25 3.25 5.36
C GLY A 251 -8.17 2.04 5.55
N VAL A 252 -9.37 2.04 4.95
CA VAL A 252 -10.25 0.86 4.88
C VAL A 252 -9.70 -0.27 4.01
N GLY A 253 -8.68 -0.02 3.19
CA GLY A 253 -8.17 -0.98 2.20
C GLY A 253 -7.82 -2.35 2.77
N PRO A 254 -6.94 -2.46 3.77
CA PRO A 254 -6.63 -3.73 4.44
C PRO A 254 -7.86 -4.49 4.94
N LEU A 255 -8.86 -3.78 5.49
CA LEU A 255 -10.13 -4.37 5.93
C LEU A 255 -10.95 -4.89 4.73
N ALA A 256 -11.03 -4.12 3.64
CA ALA A 256 -11.69 -4.53 2.42
C ALA A 256 -11.04 -5.78 1.80
N GLY A 257 -9.70 -5.86 1.78
CA GLY A 257 -8.97 -7.04 1.32
C GLY A 257 -9.23 -8.28 2.18
N ALA A 258 -9.32 -8.11 3.49
CA ALA A 258 -9.65 -9.20 4.40
C ALA A 258 -11.09 -9.70 4.19
N LEU A 259 -12.07 -8.79 4.06
CA LEU A 259 -13.45 -9.14 3.73
C LEU A 259 -13.55 -9.85 2.38
N LEU A 260 -12.83 -9.36 1.36
CA LEU A 260 -12.77 -10.02 0.06
C LEU A 260 -12.16 -11.43 0.16
N SER A 261 -11.16 -11.64 1.02
CA SER A 261 -10.60 -12.96 1.28
C SER A 261 -11.63 -13.94 1.84
N LEU A 262 -12.50 -13.49 2.75
CA LEU A 262 -13.57 -14.34 3.30
C LEU A 262 -14.49 -14.86 2.19
N VAL A 263 -14.85 -13.98 1.25
CA VAL A 263 -15.73 -14.31 0.13
C VAL A 263 -15.02 -15.20 -0.90
N LEU A 264 -13.81 -14.81 -1.33
CA LEU A 264 -13.06 -15.51 -2.38
C LEU A 264 -12.64 -16.92 -1.96
N PHE A 265 -12.20 -17.08 -0.71
CA PHE A 265 -11.68 -18.35 -0.20
C PHE A 265 -12.70 -19.13 0.64
N ARG A 266 -13.95 -18.63 0.76
CA ARG A 266 -15.05 -19.25 1.52
C ARG A 266 -14.62 -19.67 2.93
N MET A 267 -13.95 -18.76 3.62
CA MET A 267 -13.34 -19.05 4.92
C MET A 267 -14.41 -19.18 6.02
N PRO A 268 -14.22 -20.08 7.00
CA PRO A 268 -15.08 -20.11 8.17
C PRO A 268 -14.88 -18.84 9.02
N VAL A 269 -15.98 -18.25 9.46
CA VAL A 269 -15.96 -17.09 10.36
C VAL A 269 -15.76 -17.58 11.79
N THR A 270 -14.49 -17.65 12.21
CA THR A 270 -14.11 -18.01 13.58
C THR A 270 -14.04 -16.78 14.47
N TRP A 271 -13.95 -16.98 15.79
CA TRP A 271 -13.74 -15.86 16.72
C TRP A 271 -12.44 -15.10 16.42
N ILE A 272 -11.39 -15.77 15.94
CA ILE A 272 -10.12 -15.16 15.51
C ILE A 272 -10.36 -14.19 14.36
N VAL A 273 -11.14 -14.60 13.36
CA VAL A 273 -11.50 -13.74 12.21
C VAL A 273 -12.25 -12.50 12.69
N VAL A 274 -13.25 -12.67 13.55
CA VAL A 274 -14.05 -11.55 14.07
C VAL A 274 -13.20 -10.60 14.91
N ALA A 275 -12.36 -11.14 15.82
CA ALA A 275 -11.48 -10.35 16.66
C ALA A 275 -10.43 -9.59 15.84
N ALA A 276 -9.82 -10.23 14.84
CA ALA A 276 -8.84 -9.59 13.96
C ALA A 276 -9.46 -8.44 13.15
N LEU A 277 -10.66 -8.64 12.57
CA LEU A 277 -11.40 -7.58 11.88
C LEU A 277 -11.77 -6.43 12.83
N GLY A 278 -12.22 -6.75 14.04
CA GLY A 278 -12.58 -5.76 15.06
C GLY A 278 -11.39 -4.91 15.49
N LEU A 279 -10.23 -5.52 15.73
CA LEU A 279 -8.99 -4.81 16.08
C LEU A 279 -8.52 -3.89 14.95
N THR A 280 -8.58 -4.36 13.70
CA THR A 280 -8.24 -3.53 12.53
C THR A 280 -9.20 -2.36 12.38
N ALA A 281 -10.52 -2.58 12.48
CA ALA A 281 -11.52 -1.52 12.40
C ALA A 281 -11.34 -0.49 13.52
N ALA A 282 -11.07 -0.94 14.75
CA ALA A 282 -10.79 -0.07 15.88
C ALA A 282 -9.55 0.80 15.62
N ALA A 283 -8.45 0.21 15.12
CA ALA A 283 -7.23 0.95 14.81
C ALA A 283 -7.48 2.03 13.73
N ILE A 284 -8.20 1.70 12.66
CA ILE A 284 -8.56 2.66 11.59
C ILE A 284 -9.37 3.84 12.16
N VAL A 285 -10.36 3.56 13.01
CA VAL A 285 -11.18 4.59 13.66
C VAL A 285 -10.35 5.48 14.59
N VAL A 286 -9.43 4.88 15.36
CA VAL A 286 -8.55 5.62 16.27
C VAL A 286 -7.62 6.56 15.49
N VAL A 287 -6.98 6.09 14.41
CA VAL A 287 -6.13 6.92 13.56
C VAL A 287 -6.93 8.04 12.91
N GLY A 288 -8.09 7.73 12.32
CA GLY A 288 -8.93 8.74 11.66
C GLY A 288 -9.39 9.86 12.60
N ARG A 289 -9.68 9.53 13.87
CA ARG A 289 -10.05 10.52 14.89
C ARG A 289 -8.88 11.37 15.36
N ASP A 290 -7.67 10.83 15.42
CA ASP A 290 -6.48 11.60 15.80
C ASP A 290 -6.16 12.66 14.74
N ASP A 291 -6.22 12.27 13.47
CA ASP A 291 -6.03 13.17 12.33
C ASP A 291 -7.05 14.30 12.29
N GLU A 292 -8.33 13.99 12.53
CA GLU A 292 -9.38 15.01 12.62
C GLU A 292 -9.10 16.01 13.75
N ARG A 293 -8.73 15.53 14.95
CA ARG A 293 -8.38 16.40 16.09
C ARG A 293 -7.18 17.29 15.79
N ARG A 294 -6.12 16.75 15.17
CA ARG A 294 -4.92 17.52 14.78
C ARG A 294 -5.26 18.59 13.75
N SER A 295 -6.11 18.28 12.77
CA SER A 295 -6.53 19.25 11.76
C SER A 295 -7.33 20.42 12.35
N LEU A 296 -8.25 20.14 13.29
CA LEU A 296 -9.03 21.17 13.97
C LEU A 296 -8.15 22.06 14.87
N ALA A 297 -7.17 21.46 15.57
CA ALA A 297 -6.24 22.22 16.42
C ALA A 297 -5.38 23.21 15.60
N TRP A 298 -4.96 22.82 14.40
CA TRP A 298 -4.24 23.69 13.47
C TRP A 298 -5.11 24.87 13.01
N GLU A 299 -6.34 24.60 12.57
CA GLU A 299 -7.28 25.65 12.12
C GLU A 299 -7.63 26.66 13.23
N THR A 300 -7.63 26.23 14.50
CA THR A 300 -7.83 27.13 15.65
C THR A 300 -6.60 27.95 16.02
N ALA A 301 -5.39 27.48 15.70
CA ALA A 301 -4.14 28.18 16.03
C ALA A 301 -3.76 29.25 14.97
N GLU A 302 -4.26 29.12 13.75
CA GLU A 302 -4.09 30.12 12.67
C GLU A 302 -5.14 31.25 12.69
N ARG A 303 -6.09 31.22 13.65
CA ARG A 303 -7.10 32.29 13.86
C ARG A 303 -6.74 33.15 15.06
#